data_AF-A0A419F5V6-F1
#
_entry.id   AF-A0A419F5V6-F1
#
_cell.length_a   1.000
_cell.length_b   1.000
_cell.length_c   1.000
_cell.angle_alpha   90.00
_cell.angle_beta   90.00
_cell.angle_gamma   90.00
#
_symmetry.space_group_name_H-M   'P 1'
#
loop_
_entity.id
_entity.type
_entity.pdbx_description
1 polymer ?
#
loop_
_entity_poly.entity_id
_entity_poly.type
_entity_poly.pdbx_seq_one_letter_code
_entity_poly.pdbx_strand_id
1 'polypeptide(L)'
;MKKLILVLVLLAGLGALAVLAVEPNQVLQPEDRRLRKAPEVKTYMTQYKDGTLVNFNHKDHAEGYGLECIQCHHVEACSDCHREKVVDIQVEESKVALHENCIGCHQEIESGPRKCDECHHK
;
A
#
# COMPACT_ATOMS: atom_id res chain seq x y z
N MET A 1 60.83 32.19 -2.83
CA MET A 1 61.04 31.45 -1.56
C MET A 1 60.48 32.27 -0.41
N LYS A 2 59.69 31.63 0.46
CA LYS A 2 59.11 32.10 1.74
C LYS A 2 57.90 33.06 1.62
N LYS A 3 56.76 32.84 2.27
CA LYS A 3 56.27 31.77 3.16
C LYS A 3 54.74 31.86 3.19
N LEU A 4 54.10 30.69 3.30
CA LEU A 4 52.80 30.43 3.91
C LEU A 4 52.38 31.48 4.96
N ILE A 5 51.08 31.83 5.02
CA ILE A 5 50.23 31.79 6.23
C ILE A 5 48.75 32.02 5.85
N LEU A 6 47.94 30.99 6.12
CA LEU A 6 46.55 30.96 6.64
C LEU A 6 45.58 32.09 6.21
N VAL A 7 44.54 31.80 5.42
CA VAL A 7 43.22 31.33 5.88
C VAL A 7 42.80 31.96 7.20
N LEU A 8 41.81 32.86 7.18
CA LEU A 8 40.81 33.13 8.22
C LEU A 8 39.94 34.30 7.67
N VAL A 9 38.67 34.03 7.33
CA VAL A 9 37.52 34.43 8.18
C VAL A 9 37.31 35.95 8.09
N LEU A 10 36.17 36.51 7.70
CA LEU A 10 34.79 36.06 7.55
C LEU A 10 34.00 37.35 7.27
N LEU A 11 32.76 37.22 6.81
CA LEU A 11 31.63 38.12 7.11
C LEU A 11 31.61 39.51 6.47
N ALA A 12 30.73 39.65 5.49
CA ALA A 12 29.56 40.55 5.50
C ALA A 12 29.15 40.73 4.03
N GLY A 13 27.92 40.49 3.59
CA GLY A 13 26.67 40.20 4.25
C GLY A 13 25.64 40.38 3.15
N LEU A 14 24.76 39.40 2.95
CA LEU A 14 23.57 39.56 2.12
C LEU A 14 22.45 38.83 2.86
N GLY A 15 22.03 39.45 3.95
CA GLY A 15 20.78 39.16 4.61
C GLY A 15 19.64 39.85 3.88
N ALA A 16 18.53 39.11 3.78
CA ALA A 16 17.16 39.57 3.55
C ALA A 16 16.79 40.05 2.13
N LEU A 17 16.28 39.11 1.32
CA LEU A 17 14.95 39.27 0.70
C LEU A 17 14.37 37.91 0.27
N ALA A 18 14.11 37.01 1.22
CA ALA A 18 13.28 35.83 0.96
C ALA A 18 11.82 36.15 1.33
N VAL A 19 11.23 37.11 0.63
CA VAL A 19 9.80 37.41 0.75
C VAL A 19 9.06 36.49 -0.22
N LEU A 20 8.42 35.47 0.36
CA LEU A 20 7.18 34.83 -0.11
C LEU A 20 7.17 34.27 -1.55
N ALA A 21 7.92 33.20 -1.79
CA ALA A 21 7.46 32.17 -2.73
C ALA A 21 6.51 31.23 -1.97
N VAL A 22 5.33 31.71 -1.60
CA VAL A 22 4.21 30.81 -1.31
C VAL A 22 3.70 30.40 -2.69
N GLU A 23 4.04 29.21 -3.17
CA GLU A 23 3.47 28.65 -4.39
C GLU A 23 2.04 28.18 -4.09
N PRO A 24 0.98 28.92 -4.45
CA PRO A 24 -0.37 28.57 -4.08
C PRO A 24 -0.96 27.71 -5.20
N ASN A 25 -0.32 26.59 -5.54
CA ASN A 25 -0.92 25.56 -6.40
C ASN A 25 -0.07 24.29 -6.44
N GLN A 26 -0.09 23.51 -5.36
CA GLN A 26 0.46 22.16 -5.42
C GLN A 26 -0.62 21.29 -6.06
N VAL A 27 -0.70 21.33 -7.39
CA VAL A 27 -1.45 20.33 -8.16
C VAL A 27 -0.76 19.00 -7.87
N LEU A 28 -1.41 18.15 -7.07
CA LEU A 28 -0.94 16.80 -6.78
C LEU A 28 -0.57 16.12 -8.10
N GLN A 29 0.68 15.66 -8.21
CA GLN A 29 1.12 15.00 -9.42
C GLN A 29 0.35 13.67 -9.55
N PRO A 30 0.09 13.17 -10.77
CA PRO A 30 -0.59 11.89 -10.98
C PRO A 30 0.04 10.72 -10.20
N GLU A 31 1.35 10.74 -10.00
CA GLU A 31 2.13 9.80 -9.19
C GLU A 31 1.81 9.86 -7.69
N ASP A 32 1.38 11.01 -7.16
CA ASP A 32 0.99 11.20 -5.76
C ASP A 32 -0.44 10.69 -5.47
N ARG A 33 -1.19 10.28 -6.51
CA ARG A 33 -2.52 9.67 -6.38
C ARG A 33 -2.50 8.19 -6.01
N ARG A 34 -1.36 7.55 -5.75
CA ARG A 34 -1.35 6.25 -5.05
C ARG A 34 -1.09 6.46 -3.57
N LEU A 35 -2.14 6.79 -2.84
CA LEU A 35 -2.07 7.09 -1.39
C LEU A 35 -1.69 5.89 -0.52
N ARG A 36 -1.63 4.66 -1.05
CA ARG A 36 -1.15 3.49 -0.31
C ARG A 36 -0.30 2.60 -1.19
N LYS A 37 0.95 2.37 -0.75
CA LYS A 37 1.74 1.24 -1.25
C LYS A 37 0.98 -0.04 -0.92
N ALA A 38 0.94 -0.98 -1.86
CA ALA A 38 0.41 -2.31 -1.62
C ALA A 38 1.02 -2.89 -0.33
N PRO A 39 0.20 -3.44 0.58
CA PRO A 39 0.73 -4.04 1.80
C PRO A 39 1.56 -5.27 1.44
N GLU A 40 2.53 -5.60 2.29
CA GLU A 40 3.27 -6.86 2.14
C GLU A 40 2.37 -8.05 2.53
N VAL A 41 1.72 -7.94 3.68
CA VAL A 41 0.76 -8.92 4.20
C VAL A 41 -0.56 -8.21 4.53
N LYS A 42 -1.67 -8.85 4.17
CA LYS A 42 -3.02 -8.47 4.58
C LYS A 42 -3.57 -9.51 5.54
N THR A 43 -3.87 -9.10 6.77
CA THR A 43 -4.55 -9.96 7.74
C THR A 43 -6.05 -9.75 7.68
N TYR A 44 -6.80 -10.84 7.58
CA TYR A 44 -8.25 -10.87 7.69
C TYR A 44 -8.64 -11.44 9.05
N MET A 45 -9.43 -10.66 9.79
CA MET A 45 -10.09 -11.11 11.01
C MET A 45 -11.32 -11.89 10.57
N THR A 46 -11.45 -13.14 11.01
CA THR A 46 -12.55 -14.01 10.59
C THR A 46 -13.41 -14.39 11.77
N GLN A 47 -14.61 -14.91 11.51
CA GLN A 47 -15.47 -15.49 12.54
C GLN A 47 -15.33 -17.02 12.58
N TYR A 48 -14.43 -17.59 11.79
CA TYR A 48 -14.24 -19.03 11.67
C TYR A 48 -13.35 -19.56 12.81
N LYS A 49 -13.73 -20.69 13.41
CA LYS A 49 -13.01 -21.40 14.50
C LYS A 49 -12.38 -20.46 15.53
N ASP A 50 -13.20 -19.92 16.44
CA ASP A 50 -12.73 -19.06 17.53
C ASP A 50 -12.00 -17.78 17.06
N GLY A 51 -12.29 -17.31 15.85
CA GLY A 51 -11.74 -16.06 15.33
C GLY A 51 -10.36 -16.21 14.68
N THR A 52 -10.08 -17.35 14.03
CA THR A 52 -8.83 -17.56 13.27
C THR A 52 -8.52 -16.38 12.36
N LEU A 53 -7.23 -16.06 12.25
CA LEU A 53 -6.73 -15.04 11.35
C LEU A 53 -6.26 -15.67 10.05
N VAL A 54 -6.55 -15.02 8.94
CA VAL A 54 -5.97 -15.39 7.64
C VAL A 54 -4.93 -14.33 7.27
N ASN A 55 -3.67 -14.74 7.20
CA ASN A 55 -2.58 -13.87 6.75
C ASN A 55 -2.31 -14.14 5.26
N PHE A 56 -2.69 -13.20 4.42
CA PHE A 56 -2.46 -13.25 2.98
C PHE A 56 -1.17 -12.49 2.64
N ASN A 57 -0.17 -13.16 2.08
CA ASN A 57 1.02 -12.49 1.57
C ASN A 57 0.71 -11.82 0.23
N HIS A 58 0.30 -10.56 0.29
CA HIS A 58 -0.06 -9.77 -0.89
C HIS A 58 1.15 -9.53 -1.80
N LYS A 59 2.35 -9.35 -1.22
CA LYS A 59 3.56 -9.14 -2.01
C LYS A 59 3.93 -10.37 -2.85
N ASP A 60 3.85 -11.57 -2.28
CA ASP A 60 4.14 -12.79 -3.04
C ASP A 60 3.17 -12.95 -4.21
N HIS A 61 1.89 -12.59 -4.02
CA HIS A 61 0.91 -12.67 -5.10
C HIS A 61 1.14 -11.61 -6.18
N ALA A 62 1.36 -10.35 -5.79
CA ALA A 62 1.53 -9.26 -6.75
C ALA A 62 2.90 -9.30 -7.44
N GLU A 63 3.98 -9.49 -6.68
CA GLU A 63 5.35 -9.40 -7.19
C GLU A 63 5.95 -10.78 -7.47
N GLY A 64 5.73 -11.75 -6.59
CA GLY A 64 6.32 -13.09 -6.69
C GLY A 64 5.72 -13.93 -7.81
N TYR A 65 4.39 -13.96 -7.91
CA TYR A 65 3.64 -14.64 -8.97
C TYR A 65 3.31 -13.71 -10.14
N GLY A 66 3.63 -12.41 -10.04
CA GLY A 66 3.47 -11.44 -11.11
C GLY A 66 2.01 -11.15 -11.47
N LEU A 67 1.10 -11.20 -10.48
CA LEU A 67 -0.30 -10.89 -10.71
C LEU A 67 -0.51 -9.37 -10.79
N GLU A 68 -1.27 -8.95 -11.80
CA GLU A 68 -1.70 -7.57 -11.97
C GLU A 68 -2.74 -7.17 -10.92
N CYS A 69 -2.74 -5.89 -10.53
CA CYS A 69 -3.65 -5.38 -9.49
C CYS A 69 -5.12 -5.69 -9.80
N ILE A 70 -5.48 -5.58 -11.09
CA ILE A 70 -6.86 -5.78 -11.56
C ILE A 70 -7.31 -7.24 -11.51
N GLN A 71 -6.41 -8.20 -11.36
CA GLN A 71 -6.80 -9.62 -11.27
C GLN A 71 -7.54 -9.94 -9.97
N CYS A 72 -7.40 -9.12 -8.93
CA CYS A 72 -8.17 -9.24 -7.69
C CYS A 72 -9.00 -7.98 -7.39
N HIS A 73 -8.49 -6.79 -7.71
CA HIS A 73 -9.15 -5.51 -7.45
C HIS A 73 -9.99 -5.03 -8.66
N HIS A 74 -10.79 -5.92 -9.27
CA HIS A 74 -11.58 -5.62 -10.47
C HIS A 74 -12.95 -4.97 -10.20
N VAL A 75 -13.37 -4.90 -8.95
CA VAL A 75 -14.68 -4.36 -8.53
C VAL A 75 -14.57 -3.19 -7.54
N GLU A 76 -13.35 -2.76 -7.22
CA GLU A 76 -13.16 -1.66 -6.29
C GLU A 76 -13.61 -0.33 -6.90
N ALA A 77 -14.43 0.40 -6.16
CA ALA A 77 -14.75 1.77 -6.50
C ALA A 77 -13.54 2.66 -6.22
N CYS A 78 -13.43 3.78 -6.94
CA CYS A 78 -12.39 4.78 -6.68
C CYS A 78 -12.35 5.20 -5.20
N SER A 79 -13.53 5.28 -4.56
CA SER A 79 -13.70 5.61 -3.14
C SER A 79 -13.13 4.57 -2.18
N ASP A 80 -12.98 3.31 -2.58
CA ASP A 80 -12.46 2.26 -1.69
C ASP A 80 -10.99 2.54 -1.32
N CYS A 81 -10.25 3.14 -2.27
CA CYS A 81 -8.89 3.62 -2.09
C CYS A 81 -8.79 5.14 -1.81
N HIS A 82 -9.73 5.96 -2.30
CA HIS A 82 -9.71 7.43 -2.22
C HIS A 82 -10.82 8.04 -1.36
N ARG A 83 -11.08 7.48 -0.17
CA ARG A 83 -12.05 8.02 0.79
C ARG A 83 -11.41 8.86 1.87
N GLU A 84 -12.10 9.93 2.23
CA GLU A 84 -11.70 10.85 3.30
C GLU A 84 -12.04 10.32 4.71
N LYS A 85 -12.93 9.32 4.81
CA LYS A 85 -13.31 8.64 6.06
C LYS A 85 -13.44 7.13 5.89
N VAL A 86 -13.11 6.40 6.96
CA VAL A 86 -13.24 4.94 7.04
C VAL A 86 -14.69 4.59 7.41
N VAL A 87 -15.45 4.05 6.45
CA VAL A 87 -16.68 3.26 6.66
C VAL A 87 -16.38 1.76 6.73
N ASP A 88 -17.14 1.03 7.54
CA ASP A 88 -17.07 -0.43 7.63
C ASP A 88 -17.66 -1.06 6.37
N ILE A 89 -16.91 -1.99 5.77
CA ILE A 89 -17.38 -2.81 4.66
C ILE A 89 -18.30 -3.90 5.24
N GLN A 90 -19.42 -4.19 4.58
CA GLN A 90 -20.31 -5.29 4.94
C GLN A 90 -19.51 -6.61 4.92
N VAL A 91 -19.40 -7.24 6.09
CA VAL A 91 -18.48 -8.38 6.32
C VAL A 91 -18.89 -9.63 5.53
N GLU A 92 -20.18 -9.86 5.31
CA GLU A 92 -20.65 -11.09 4.64
C GLU A 92 -20.42 -11.06 3.12
N GLU A 93 -20.67 -9.93 2.46
CA GLU A 93 -20.38 -9.75 1.02
C GLU A 93 -18.88 -9.88 0.74
N SER A 94 -18.06 -9.36 1.65
CA SER A 94 -16.59 -9.50 1.57
C SER A 94 -16.15 -10.95 1.69
N LYS A 95 -16.78 -11.75 2.54
CA LYS A 95 -16.42 -13.16 2.75
C LYS A 95 -16.64 -14.02 1.51
N VAL A 96 -17.78 -13.87 0.85
CA VAL A 96 -18.09 -14.65 -0.38
C VAL A 96 -17.11 -14.25 -1.48
N ALA A 97 -16.95 -12.95 -1.75
CA ALA A 97 -16.05 -12.46 -2.79
C ALA A 97 -14.59 -12.91 -2.57
N LEU A 98 -14.11 -12.88 -1.32
CA LEU A 98 -12.75 -13.35 -1.00
C LEU A 98 -12.58 -14.85 -1.25
N HIS A 99 -13.53 -15.69 -0.84
CA HIS A 99 -13.44 -17.12 -1.10
C HIS A 99 -13.51 -17.44 -2.60
N GLU A 100 -14.40 -16.78 -3.34
CA GLU A 100 -14.50 -16.99 -4.79
C GLU A 100 -13.21 -16.59 -5.50
N ASN A 101 -12.65 -15.41 -5.20
CA ASN A 101 -11.43 -14.94 -5.84
C ASN A 101 -10.21 -15.81 -5.47
N CYS A 102 -9.98 -16.04 -4.17
CA CYS A 102 -8.79 -16.78 -3.71
C CYS A 102 -8.86 -18.26 -4.09
N ILE A 103 -9.97 -18.94 -3.79
CA ILE A 103 -10.09 -20.39 -4.03
C ILE A 103 -10.26 -20.66 -5.53
N GLY A 104 -10.97 -19.79 -6.26
CA GLY A 104 -11.16 -19.93 -7.70
C GLY A 104 -9.82 -19.97 -8.45
N CYS A 105 -8.96 -18.97 -8.23
CA CYS A 105 -7.63 -18.95 -8.84
C CYS A 105 -6.81 -20.20 -8.47
N HIS A 106 -6.78 -20.59 -7.19
CA HIS A 106 -6.06 -21.79 -6.73
C HIS A 106 -6.61 -23.10 -7.31
N GLN A 107 -7.91 -23.17 -7.59
CA GLN A 107 -8.51 -24.31 -8.28
C GLN A 107 -8.08 -24.36 -9.75
N GLU A 108 -8.11 -23.23 -10.45
CA GLU A 108 -7.75 -23.14 -11.87
C GLU A 108 -6.29 -23.53 -12.14
N ILE A 109 -5.37 -23.08 -11.29
CA ILE A 109 -3.93 -23.40 -11.43
C ILE A 109 -3.53 -24.70 -10.72
N GLU A 110 -4.49 -25.39 -10.10
CA GLU A 110 -4.31 -26.59 -9.29
C GLU A 110 -3.20 -26.48 -8.22
N SER A 111 -3.03 -25.28 -7.66
CA SER A 111 -1.97 -24.95 -6.70
C SER A 111 -2.46 -24.01 -5.61
N GLY A 112 -1.81 -24.03 -4.45
CA GLY A 112 -2.20 -23.22 -3.30
C GLY A 112 -3.34 -23.82 -2.46
N PRO A 113 -3.70 -23.14 -1.35
CA PRO A 113 -4.69 -23.62 -0.40
C PRO A 113 -6.11 -23.61 -0.99
N ARG A 114 -6.84 -24.71 -0.79
CA ARG A 114 -8.22 -24.91 -1.27
C ARG A 114 -9.15 -25.48 -0.19
N LYS A 115 -8.63 -25.84 0.98
CA LYS A 115 -9.41 -26.31 2.14
C LYS A 115 -9.42 -25.23 3.23
N CYS A 116 -10.46 -25.25 4.07
CA CYS A 116 -10.67 -24.23 5.10
C CYS A 116 -9.42 -24.03 5.98
N ASP A 117 -8.85 -25.12 6.49
CA ASP A 117 -7.73 -25.10 7.44
C ASP A 117 -6.36 -24.84 6.78
N GLU A 118 -6.31 -24.75 5.44
CA GLU A 118 -5.11 -24.36 4.69
C GLU A 118 -4.97 -22.84 4.57
N CYS A 119 -6.04 -22.07 4.85
CA CYS A 119 -6.00 -20.61 5.02
C CYS A 119 -6.25 -20.20 6.47
N HIS A 120 -7.21 -20.85 7.13
CA HIS A 120 -7.60 -20.59 8.52
C HIS A 120 -6.81 -21.44 9.51
N HIS A 121 -5.51 -21.16 9.60
CA HIS A 121 -4.66 -21.82 10.59
C HIS A 121 -5.01 -21.34 12.01
N LYS A 122 -4.91 -22.25 12.99
CA LYS A 122 -5.01 -21.93 14.42
C LYS A 122 -3.70 -21.35 14.95
#